data_AF-A0A1B4XZY9-F1
#
_entry.id   AF-A0A1B4XZY9-F1
#
_cell.length_a   1.000
_cell.length_b   1.000
_cell.length_c   1.000
_cell.angle_alpha   90.00
_cell.angle_beta   90.00
_cell.angle_gamma   90.00
#
_symmetry.space_group_name_H-M   'P 1'
#
loop_
_entity.id
_entity.type
_entity.pdbx_description
1 polymer ?
#
loop_
_entity_poly.entity_id
_entity_poly.type
_entity_poly.pdbx_seq_one_letter_code
_entity_poly.pdbx_strand_id
1 'polypeptide(L)'
;MISATNFDFLWILSVASVLMIALATLLTLINQVSGTPYIVGGDSPAGTDCSGLASWVSNAATDRLIFGDRFKTGNEEAALAARGFQHGTAPNALVIGWNGRHTAVTLPGGTSVSSGEGGGVRVGGGGAYQVQFTHHMYLSMD
;
A
#
# COMPACT_ATOMS: atom_id res chain seq x y z
N MET A 1 0.84 -14.87 35.67
CA MET A 1 1.53 -15.55 34.56
C MET A 1 0.47 -16.24 33.74
N ILE A 2 0.09 -15.67 32.59
CA ILE A 2 -0.91 -16.29 31.72
C ILE A 2 -0.19 -17.38 30.94
N SER A 3 -0.52 -18.64 31.22
CA SER A 3 0.02 -19.80 30.52
C SER A 3 -0.70 -19.91 29.18
N ALA A 4 -0.11 -19.39 28.11
CA ALA A 4 -0.60 -19.62 26.75
C ALA A 4 -0.56 -21.13 26.45
N THR A 5 -1.67 -21.69 25.99
CA THR A 5 -1.74 -23.10 25.62
C THR A 5 -1.11 -23.33 24.24
N ASN A 6 -0.72 -24.58 23.91
CA ASN A 6 -0.17 -24.92 22.59
C ASN A 6 -1.08 -24.48 21.41
N PHE A 7 -2.40 -24.38 21.64
CA PHE A 7 -3.36 -23.93 20.64
C PHE A 7 -3.26 -22.41 20.38
N ASP A 8 -3.08 -21.62 21.44
CA ASP A 8 -2.80 -20.18 21.33
C ASP A 8 -1.45 -19.94 20.62
N PHE A 9 -0.46 -20.79 20.90
CA PHE A 9 0.87 -20.68 20.29
C PHE A 9 0.87 -21.00 18.79
N LEU A 10 0.15 -22.04 18.38
CA LEU A 10 -0.04 -22.39 16.96
C LEU A 10 -0.84 -21.33 16.19
N TRP A 11 -1.85 -20.73 16.82
CA TRP A 11 -2.62 -19.64 16.23
C TRP A 11 -1.79 -18.36 16.07
N ILE A 12 -1.03 -17.98 17.11
CA ILE A 12 -0.10 -16.84 17.06
C ILE A 12 0.96 -17.04 15.97
N LEU A 13 1.55 -18.24 15.85
CA LEU A 13 2.49 -18.54 14.77
C LEU A 13 1.84 -18.48 13.39
N SER A 14 0.58 -18.91 13.27
CA SER A 14 -0.16 -18.89 12.00
C SER A 14 -0.46 -17.46 11.54
N VAL A 15 -0.93 -16.59 12.43
CA VAL A 15 -1.25 -15.19 12.10
C VAL A 15 0.03 -14.42 11.77
N ALA A 16 1.08 -14.58 12.58
CA ALA A 16 2.38 -13.96 12.31
C ALA A 16 3.00 -14.43 10.98
N SER A 17 2.80 -15.69 10.60
CA SER A 17 3.27 -16.24 9.31
C SER A 17 2.54 -15.60 8.12
N VAL A 18 1.22 -15.46 8.18
CA VAL A 18 0.43 -14.81 7.11
C VAL A 18 0.83 -13.34 6.95
N LEU A 19 1.03 -12.63 8.06
CA LEU A 19 1.45 -11.23 8.06
C LEU A 19 2.83 -11.02 7.42
N MET A 20 3.79 -11.87 7.78
CA MET A 20 5.14 -11.86 7.20
C MET A 20 5.09 -12.14 5.70
N ILE A 21 4.19 -13.00 5.24
CA ILE A 21 4.00 -13.28 3.81
C ILE A 21 3.41 -12.06 3.10
N ALA A 22 2.38 -11.41 3.64
CA ALA A 22 1.77 -10.22 3.04
C ALA A 22 2.76 -9.05 2.92
N LEU A 23 3.61 -8.83 3.93
CA LEU A 23 4.66 -7.82 3.86
C LEU A 23 5.74 -8.21 2.82
N ALA A 24 6.15 -9.47 2.77
CA ALA A 24 7.15 -9.95 1.83
C ALA A 24 6.67 -9.90 0.36
N THR A 25 5.41 -10.24 0.10
CA THR A 25 4.81 -10.12 -1.23
C THR A 25 4.69 -8.66 -1.65
N LEU A 26 4.30 -7.77 -0.73
CA LEU A 26 4.26 -6.33 -0.98
C LEU A 26 5.64 -5.77 -1.30
N LEU A 27 6.66 -6.08 -0.51
CA LEU A 27 8.03 -5.63 -0.76
C LEU A 27 8.60 -6.20 -2.07
N THR A 28 8.27 -7.45 -2.39
CA THR A 28 8.68 -8.07 -3.65
C THR A 28 8.01 -7.38 -4.84
N LEU A 29 6.71 -7.10 -4.77
CA LEU A 29 5.98 -6.35 -5.78
C LEU A 29 6.63 -4.98 -6.00
N ILE A 30 6.86 -4.22 -4.94
CA ILE A 30 7.45 -2.88 -5.03
C ILE A 30 8.84 -2.92 -5.70
N ASN A 31 9.67 -3.90 -5.34
CA ASN A 31 10.97 -4.07 -6.00
C ASN A 31 10.83 -4.44 -7.48
N GLN A 32 9.81 -5.23 -7.86
CA GLN A 32 9.56 -5.60 -9.25
C GLN A 32 9.03 -4.45 -10.11
N VAL A 33 8.19 -3.57 -9.55
CA VAL A 33 7.58 -2.46 -10.30
C VAL A 33 8.39 -1.17 -10.24
N SER A 34 9.47 -1.13 -9.48
CA SER A 34 10.37 0.02 -9.45
C SER A 34 10.93 0.30 -10.85
N GLY A 35 10.81 1.54 -11.32
CA GLY A 35 11.18 1.95 -12.67
C GLY A 35 10.07 1.81 -13.72
N THR A 36 8.90 1.24 -13.39
CA THR A 36 7.74 1.21 -14.30
C THR A 36 7.36 2.63 -14.73
N PRO A 37 7.22 2.94 -16.04
CA PRO A 37 6.93 4.28 -16.53
C PRO A 37 5.64 4.91 -16.01
N TYR A 38 5.60 6.25 -15.96
CA TYR A 38 4.36 6.97 -15.66
C TYR A 38 3.44 6.97 -16.88
N ILE A 39 2.28 6.33 -16.76
CA ILE A 39 1.23 6.35 -17.79
C ILE A 39 -0.10 6.66 -17.11
N VAL A 40 -0.73 7.78 -17.49
CA VAL A 40 -2.07 8.15 -17.04
C VAL A 40 -3.05 7.04 -17.42
N GLY A 41 -3.79 6.51 -16.46
CA GLY A 41 -4.69 5.39 -16.70
C GLY A 41 -3.99 4.03 -16.84
N GLY A 42 -2.67 3.96 -16.66
CA GLY A 42 -1.91 2.71 -16.73
C GLY A 42 -2.23 1.73 -15.60
N ASP A 43 -2.37 0.45 -15.92
CA ASP A 43 -2.68 -0.64 -14.98
C ASP A 43 -1.95 -1.93 -15.36
N SER A 44 -0.67 -1.80 -15.72
CA SER A 44 0.17 -2.95 -16.06
C SER A 44 1.64 -2.66 -15.79
N PRO A 45 2.52 -3.67 -15.81
CA PRO A 45 3.97 -3.46 -15.70
C PRO A 45 4.56 -2.51 -16.77
N ALA A 46 3.85 -2.26 -17.88
CA ALA A 46 4.27 -1.32 -18.91
C ALA A 46 4.10 0.16 -18.50
N GLY A 47 3.29 0.45 -17.48
CA GLY A 47 3.15 1.80 -16.94
C GLY A 47 1.96 1.97 -16.00
N THR A 48 2.09 2.93 -15.08
CA THR A 48 1.06 3.27 -14.09
C THR A 48 1.15 4.72 -13.63
N ASP A 49 0.02 5.31 -13.26
CA ASP A 49 -0.04 6.63 -12.65
C ASP A 49 0.04 6.54 -11.12
N CYS A 50 -0.07 7.68 -10.43
CA CYS A 50 -0.04 7.74 -8.97
C CYS A 50 -1.10 6.84 -8.33
N SER A 51 -2.36 6.94 -8.79
CA SER A 51 -3.49 6.17 -8.28
C SER A 51 -3.45 4.69 -8.64
N GLY A 52 -2.89 4.34 -9.81
CA GLY A 52 -2.67 2.97 -10.22
C GLY A 52 -1.65 2.28 -9.32
N LEU A 53 -0.53 2.94 -9.01
CA LEU A 53 0.45 2.42 -8.05
C LEU A 53 -0.17 2.23 -6.65
N ALA A 54 -0.92 3.23 -6.15
CA ALA A 54 -1.62 3.11 -4.88
C ALA A 54 -2.62 1.93 -4.88
N SER A 55 -3.28 1.68 -6.01
CA SER A 55 -4.17 0.53 -6.19
C SER A 55 -3.43 -0.79 -6.10
N TRP A 56 -2.30 -0.93 -6.81
CA TRP A 56 -1.50 -2.16 -6.80
C TRP A 56 -1.02 -2.51 -5.40
N VAL A 57 -0.53 -1.52 -4.67
CA VAL A 57 -0.08 -1.69 -3.29
C VAL A 57 -1.24 -2.08 -2.39
N SER A 58 -2.37 -1.39 -2.50
CA SER A 58 -3.55 -1.70 -1.69
C SER A 58 -4.12 -3.08 -2.00
N ASN A 59 -4.09 -3.50 -3.26
CA ASN A 59 -4.55 -4.82 -3.69
C ASN A 59 -3.61 -5.92 -3.16
N ALA A 60 -2.30 -5.74 -3.31
CA ALA A 60 -1.31 -6.68 -2.79
C ALA A 60 -1.40 -6.84 -1.27
N ALA A 61 -1.63 -5.74 -0.55
CA ALA A 61 -1.77 -5.73 0.90
C ALA A 61 -3.07 -6.39 1.40
N THR A 62 -4.03 -6.65 0.52
CA THR A 62 -5.37 -7.16 0.88
C THR A 62 -5.74 -8.41 0.10
N ASP A 63 -4.73 -9.14 -0.38
CA ASP A 63 -4.84 -10.40 -1.12
C ASP A 63 -5.74 -10.34 -2.37
N ARG A 64 -5.70 -9.20 -3.07
CA ARG A 64 -6.42 -9.00 -4.35
C ARG A 64 -5.48 -9.11 -5.53
N LEU A 65 -6.07 -9.33 -6.71
CA LEU A 65 -5.33 -9.22 -7.97
C LEU A 65 -4.73 -7.82 -8.08
N ILE A 66 -3.42 -7.77 -8.31
CA ILE A 66 -2.65 -6.52 -8.34
C ILE A 66 -3.18 -5.61 -9.47
N PHE A 67 -3.42 -6.20 -10.65
CA PHE A 67 -3.94 -5.52 -11.84
C PHE A 67 -5.43 -5.83 -12.06
N GLY A 68 -6.14 -4.93 -12.74
CA GLY A 68 -7.54 -5.11 -13.14
C GLY A 68 -8.57 -4.67 -12.10
N ASP A 69 -8.17 -4.47 -10.85
CA ASP A 69 -8.99 -3.89 -9.77
C ASP A 69 -8.39 -2.54 -9.31
N ARG A 70 -8.13 -1.64 -10.27
CA ARG A 70 -7.61 -0.30 -9.96
C ARG A 70 -8.68 0.69 -9.55
N PHE A 71 -8.29 1.67 -8.74
CA PHE A 71 -9.04 2.88 -8.48
C PHE A 71 -8.35 4.11 -9.09
N LYS A 72 -8.97 5.28 -8.89
CA LYS A 72 -8.47 6.60 -9.24
C LYS A 72 -8.62 7.53 -8.04
N THR A 73 -7.89 8.64 -8.02
CA THR A 73 -7.90 9.55 -6.87
C THR A 73 -9.30 10.04 -6.47
N GLY A 74 -10.20 10.22 -7.44
CA GLY A 74 -11.59 10.64 -7.18
C GLY A 74 -12.49 9.60 -6.48
N ASN A 75 -12.11 8.31 -6.43
CA ASN A 75 -12.83 7.28 -5.67
C ASN A 75 -11.92 6.54 -4.68
N GLU A 76 -10.72 7.06 -4.43
CA GLU A 76 -9.67 6.42 -3.65
C GLU A 76 -10.13 6.13 -2.22
N GLU A 77 -10.80 7.07 -1.56
CA GLU A 77 -11.34 6.88 -0.20
C GLU A 77 -12.27 5.65 -0.08
N ALA A 78 -13.30 5.60 -0.92
CA ALA A 78 -14.26 4.49 -0.92
C ALA A 78 -13.59 3.17 -1.31
N ALA A 79 -12.65 3.22 -2.26
CA ALA A 79 -11.90 2.06 -2.69
C ALA A 79 -11.03 1.50 -1.56
N LEU A 80 -10.30 2.36 -0.83
CA LEU A 80 -9.45 1.98 0.31
C LEU A 80 -10.28 1.45 1.48
N ALA A 81 -11.40 2.10 1.82
CA ALA A 81 -12.33 1.62 2.83
C ALA A 81 -12.84 0.21 2.51
N ALA A 82 -13.17 -0.07 1.24
CA ALA A 82 -13.58 -1.39 0.79
C ALA A 82 -12.46 -2.45 0.90
N ARG A 83 -11.19 -2.06 1.06
CA ARG A 83 -10.05 -2.95 1.36
C ARG A 83 -9.66 -2.95 2.83
N GLY A 84 -10.49 -2.39 3.71
CA GLY A 84 -10.28 -2.43 5.17
C GLY A 84 -9.36 -1.34 5.70
N PHE A 85 -8.99 -0.36 4.88
CA PHE A 85 -8.23 0.79 5.37
C PHE A 85 -9.07 1.64 6.32
N GLN A 86 -8.41 2.28 7.28
CA GLN A 86 -8.96 3.18 8.28
C GLN A 86 -8.50 4.62 8.03
N HIS A 87 -9.31 5.61 8.38
CA HIS A 87 -8.93 7.03 8.24
C HIS A 87 -7.77 7.42 9.15
N GLY A 88 -6.88 8.26 8.63
CA GLY A 88 -5.72 8.79 9.35
C GLY A 88 -4.42 8.07 9.01
N THR A 89 -3.52 8.01 9.98
CA THR A 89 -2.20 7.38 9.85
C THR A 89 -1.88 6.59 11.11
N ALA A 90 -1.13 5.50 10.98
CA ALA A 90 -0.66 4.71 12.12
C ALA A 90 0.84 4.40 11.97
N PRO A 91 1.57 4.26 13.09
CA PRO A 91 2.96 3.82 13.07
C PRO A 91 3.05 2.38 12.52
N ASN A 92 4.11 2.09 11.78
CA ASN A 92 4.35 0.77 11.16
C ASN A 92 3.21 0.23 10.26
N ALA A 93 2.27 1.08 9.87
CA ALA A 93 1.19 0.70 8.96
C ALA A 93 1.57 0.98 7.49
N LEU A 94 0.82 0.36 6.58
CA LEU A 94 0.75 0.82 5.21
C LEU A 94 -0.10 2.09 5.17
N VAL A 95 0.47 3.22 4.78
CA VAL A 95 -0.22 4.52 4.76
C VAL A 95 -0.28 5.04 3.33
N ILE A 96 -1.44 5.57 2.96
CA ILE A 96 -1.67 6.22 1.66
C ILE A 96 -2.18 7.63 1.93
N GLY A 97 -1.50 8.61 1.36
CA GLY A 97 -1.84 10.02 1.45
C GLY A 97 -2.19 10.55 0.06
N TRP A 98 -3.30 11.28 -0.04
CA TRP A 98 -3.75 11.84 -1.30
C TRP A 98 -4.39 13.23 -1.17
N ASN A 99 -4.51 13.90 -2.31
CA ASN A 99 -5.28 15.13 -2.48
C ASN A 99 -6.10 15.01 -3.79
N GLY A 100 -6.68 16.09 -4.30
CA GLY A 100 -7.50 16.03 -5.52
C GLY A 100 -6.74 15.69 -6.82
N ARG A 101 -5.41 15.55 -6.80
CA ARG A 101 -4.58 15.37 -8.01
C ARG A 101 -3.54 14.26 -7.91
N HIS A 102 -3.05 13.95 -6.72
CA HIS A 102 -1.91 13.07 -6.53
C HIS A 102 -2.10 12.19 -5.29
N THR A 103 -1.46 11.03 -5.31
CA THR A 103 -1.41 10.08 -4.20
C THR A 103 -0.04 9.42 -4.12
N ALA A 104 0.41 9.11 -2.92
CA ALA A 104 1.64 8.39 -2.66
C ALA A 104 1.51 7.47 -1.45
N VAL A 105 2.41 6.49 -1.38
CA VAL A 105 2.36 5.41 -0.41
C VAL A 105 3.57 5.47 0.51
N THR A 106 3.38 5.11 1.77
CA THR A 106 4.46 4.79 2.71
C THR A 106 4.21 3.40 3.28
N LEU A 107 5.15 2.49 3.05
CA LEU A 107 5.08 1.11 3.52
C LEU A 107 5.32 1.02 5.05
N PRO A 108 4.95 -0.11 5.68
CA PRO A 108 5.46 -0.47 6.99
C PRO A 108 6.99 -0.33 7.05
N GLY A 109 7.52 0.18 8.16
CA GLY A 109 8.93 0.55 8.28
C GLY A 109 9.32 1.91 7.65
N GLY A 110 8.39 2.63 7.03
CA GLY A 110 8.57 4.03 6.61
C GLY A 110 9.10 4.25 5.20
N THR A 111 9.28 3.19 4.40
CA THR A 111 9.75 3.29 3.02
C THR A 111 8.68 3.96 2.13
N SER A 112 9.00 5.12 1.57
CA SER A 112 8.14 5.81 0.61
C SER A 112 8.14 5.14 -0.76
N VAL A 113 6.98 5.12 -1.42
CA VAL A 113 6.80 4.60 -2.79
C VAL A 113 5.81 5.49 -3.53
N SER A 114 6.20 6.03 -4.69
CA SER A 114 5.37 6.96 -5.47
C SER A 114 5.54 6.77 -6.98
N SER A 115 4.51 7.13 -7.75
CA SER A 115 4.56 7.29 -9.21
C SER A 115 4.09 8.69 -9.54
N GLY A 116 4.84 9.44 -10.35
CA GLY A 116 4.50 10.80 -10.78
C GLY A 116 5.42 11.90 -10.26
N GLU A 117 6.25 11.64 -9.24
CA GLU A 117 7.06 12.68 -8.56
C GLU A 117 8.40 12.99 -9.26
N GLY A 118 8.40 13.04 -10.59
CA GLY A 118 9.61 13.04 -11.43
C GLY A 118 9.76 11.80 -12.31
N GLY A 119 8.63 11.20 -12.72
CA GLY A 119 8.60 10.01 -13.57
C GLY A 119 7.71 8.92 -13.02
N GLY A 120 7.95 7.68 -13.44
CA GLY A 120 7.17 6.51 -13.03
C GLY A 120 7.37 6.07 -11.58
N VAL A 121 7.15 4.79 -11.33
CA VAL A 121 7.25 4.17 -10.01
C VAL A 121 8.68 4.28 -9.49
N ARG A 122 8.82 4.78 -8.26
CA ARG A 122 10.09 4.83 -7.54
C ARG A 122 9.92 4.35 -6.11
N VAL A 123 11.01 3.81 -5.57
CA VAL A 123 11.18 3.62 -4.13
C VAL A 123 12.03 4.76 -3.59
N GLY A 124 11.62 5.33 -2.46
CA GLY A 124 12.24 6.50 -1.84
C GLY A 124 11.72 7.84 -2.38
N GLY A 125 12.03 8.93 -1.69
CA GLY A 125 11.48 10.26 -1.97
C GLY A 125 10.19 10.55 -1.21
N GLY A 126 9.24 11.23 -1.86
CA GLY A 126 7.97 11.61 -1.27
C GLY A 126 7.05 10.39 -1.03
N GLY A 127 6.51 10.29 0.18
CA GLY A 127 5.56 9.24 0.58
C GLY A 127 4.25 9.85 1.04
N ALA A 128 3.44 9.07 1.74
CA ALA A 128 2.11 9.46 2.21
C ALA A 128 2.11 10.68 3.16
N TYR A 129 3.23 11.02 3.78
CA TYR A 129 3.34 12.12 4.76
C TYR A 129 3.73 13.49 4.15
N GLN A 130 3.70 13.62 2.83
CA GLN A 130 3.98 14.92 2.21
C GLN A 130 2.90 15.95 2.57
N VAL A 131 3.34 17.20 2.82
CA VAL A 131 2.46 18.31 3.27
C VAL A 131 1.32 18.64 2.30
N GLN A 132 1.41 18.20 1.05
CA GLN A 132 0.40 18.43 0.01
C GLN A 132 -0.84 17.54 0.15
N PHE A 133 -0.76 16.45 0.94
CA PHE A 133 -1.86 15.51 1.08
C PHE A 133 -2.80 15.96 2.19
N THR A 134 -4.08 16.02 1.85
CA THR A 134 -5.15 16.48 2.74
C THR A 134 -5.98 15.33 3.29
N HIS A 135 -5.82 14.13 2.72
CA HIS A 135 -6.50 12.92 3.13
C HIS A 135 -5.47 11.82 3.35
N HIS A 136 -5.72 10.98 4.35
CA HIS A 136 -4.87 9.86 4.68
C HIS A 136 -5.73 8.68 5.12
N MET A 137 -5.32 7.49 4.71
CA MET A 137 -5.85 6.23 5.22
C MET A 137 -4.70 5.24 5.42
N TYR A 138 -4.87 4.34 6.36
CA TYR A 138 -3.88 3.32 6.67
C TYR A 138 -4.50 1.93 6.76
N LEU A 139 -3.69 0.92 6.51
CA LEU A 139 -3.98 -0.48 6.79
C LEU A 139 -2.96 -0.98 7.80
N SER A 140 -3.45 -1.43 8.96
CA SER A 140 -2.61 -2.10 9.95
C SER A 140 -2.08 -3.40 9.36
N MET A 141 -0.77 -3.60 9.51
CA MET A 141 -0.04 -4.78 9.06
C MET A 141 0.55 -5.50 10.28
N ASP A 142 -0.23 -5.58 11.37
CA ASP A 142 0.12 -6.15 12.66
C ASP A 142 -0.80 -7.35 13.00
#